data_AF-A0AAV9ZHZ8-F1
#
_entry.id   AF-A0AAV9ZHZ8-F1
#
_cell.length_a   1.000
_cell.length_b   1.000
_cell.length_c   1.000
_cell.angle_alpha   90.00
_cell.angle_beta   90.00
_cell.angle_gamma   90.00
#
_symmetry.space_group_name_H-M   'P 1'
#
loop_
_entity.id
_entity.type
_entity.pdbx_description
1 polymer ?
#
loop_
_entity_poly.entity_id
_entity_poly.type
_entity_poly.pdbx_seq_one_letter_code
_entity_poly.pdbx_strand_id
1 'polypeptide(L)'
;MPTAVARARAAVPAATSLHSDTRQGSPPLPPGPKGWPLNFKLIGQSFVILNDRVIAAELLNKKVNADRPLLHMANLSGWESVLSSARYGSRFRAYRKLIAQVIGNRTKMENFYPTLEYQANMFLKRVLSNPEGFDMVGANL
;
A
#
# COMPACT_ATOMS: atom_id res chain seq x y z
N MET A 1 39.81 45.59 29.81
CA MET A 1 40.07 44.94 31.12
C MET A 1 38.85 45.20 31.99
N PRO A 2 38.30 44.22 32.75
CA PRO A 2 38.90 42.97 33.25
C PRO A 2 38.47 41.70 32.46
N THR A 3 39.25 40.61 32.30
CA THR A 3 39.71 39.53 33.24
C THR A 3 38.56 38.78 33.95
N ALA A 4 38.51 37.47 34.19
CA ALA A 4 38.96 36.21 33.58
C ALA A 4 38.44 35.08 34.51
N VAL A 5 37.95 33.97 33.92
CA VAL A 5 37.98 32.57 34.43
C VAL A 5 37.23 32.20 35.73
N ALA A 6 36.26 31.27 35.66
CA ALA A 6 36.42 29.90 36.20
C ALA A 6 35.13 29.07 36.08
N ARG A 7 35.35 27.79 35.81
CA ARG A 7 34.43 26.73 35.42
C ARG A 7 34.04 25.93 36.66
N ALA A 8 32.76 25.64 36.85
CA ALA A 8 32.32 24.60 37.80
C ALA A 8 31.32 23.66 37.11
N ARG A 9 31.74 22.39 36.98
CA ARG A 9 30.92 21.25 36.58
C ARG A 9 29.84 21.00 37.62
N ALA A 10 28.61 20.75 37.18
CA ALA A 10 27.63 19.95 37.92
C ALA A 10 27.06 18.88 36.97
N ALA A 11 26.93 17.67 37.50
CA ALA A 11 26.67 16.44 36.79
C ALA A 11 25.15 16.17 36.58
N VAL A 12 24.91 15.24 35.65
CA VAL A 12 23.67 14.63 35.13
C VAL A 12 22.83 13.93 36.25
N PRO A 13 21.48 13.85 36.14
CA PRO A 13 20.78 12.68 35.56
C PRO A 13 19.67 13.12 34.56
N ALA A 14 19.60 12.59 33.34
CA ALA A 14 19.05 11.30 32.94
C ALA A 14 17.53 11.13 33.21
N ALA A 15 16.77 11.11 32.11
CA ALA A 15 15.46 10.50 31.92
C ALA A 15 14.30 10.95 32.82
N THR A 16 13.33 11.67 32.23
CA THR A 16 11.91 11.47 32.54
C THR A 16 11.09 11.78 31.29
N SER A 17 10.55 10.70 30.73
CA SER A 17 9.49 10.59 29.73
C SER A 17 8.28 11.46 30.06
N LEU A 18 7.52 11.84 29.02
CA LEU A 18 6.05 11.76 28.95
C LEU A 18 5.58 12.53 27.71
N HIS A 19 5.20 11.80 26.67
CA HIS A 19 3.93 12.01 25.97
C HIS A 19 3.40 10.61 25.64
N SER A 20 2.60 10.12 26.58
CA SER A 20 1.66 8.99 26.46
C SER A 20 0.83 9.14 25.18
N ASP A 21 0.84 8.14 24.30
CA ASP A 21 -0.14 7.04 24.29
C ASP A 21 -1.51 7.49 23.77
N THR A 22 -1.91 7.00 22.58
CA THR A 22 -3.29 6.54 22.23
C THR A 22 -3.29 6.02 20.79
N ARG A 23 -2.97 4.73 20.66
CA ARG A 23 -3.68 3.68 19.89
C ARG A 23 -2.82 2.40 19.95
N GLN A 24 -2.55 1.97 21.18
CA GLN A 24 -2.29 0.58 21.49
C GLN A 24 -3.59 -0.20 21.25
N GLY A 25 -3.48 -1.37 20.64
CA GLY A 25 -4.64 -2.19 20.25
C GLY A 25 -4.35 -3.21 19.16
N SER A 26 -3.12 -3.26 18.63
CA SER A 26 -2.62 -4.48 18.00
C SER A 26 -1.70 -5.16 19.02
N PRO A 27 -1.94 -6.41 19.44
CA PRO A 27 -0.95 -7.14 20.23
C PRO A 27 0.39 -7.13 19.48
N PRO A 28 1.54 -7.04 20.19
CA PRO A 28 2.83 -7.23 19.54
C PRO A 28 2.73 -8.57 18.81
N LEU A 29 2.95 -8.53 17.48
CA LEU A 29 2.89 -9.73 16.67
C LEU A 29 3.78 -10.78 17.35
N PRO A 30 3.32 -12.04 17.45
CA PRO A 30 4.16 -13.10 18.00
C PRO A 30 5.50 -13.05 17.27
N PRO A 31 6.63 -13.28 17.97
CA PRO A 31 7.93 -13.32 17.33
C PRO A 31 7.80 -14.23 16.12
N GLY A 32 7.94 -13.62 14.94
CA GLY A 32 7.77 -14.34 13.68
C GLY A 32 8.70 -15.55 13.69
N PRO A 33 8.33 -16.66 13.05
CA PRO A 33 9.21 -17.81 12.92
C PRO A 33 10.59 -17.34 12.43
N LYS A 34 11.67 -17.87 13.01
CA LYS A 34 13.05 -17.54 12.62
C LYS A 34 13.18 -17.71 11.09
N GLY A 35 13.21 -16.59 10.35
CA GLY A 35 13.11 -16.61 8.88
C GLY A 35 12.47 -15.37 8.22
N TRP A 36 12.16 -14.29 8.94
CA TRP A 36 11.82 -13.00 8.31
C TRP A 36 13.04 -12.10 8.18
N PRO A 37 13.26 -11.43 7.03
CA PRO A 37 12.42 -11.37 5.82
C PRO A 37 12.49 -12.65 4.97
N LEU A 38 11.35 -13.09 4.41
CA LEU A 38 11.29 -14.24 3.51
C LEU A 38 11.81 -13.82 2.13
N ASN A 39 12.91 -14.44 1.71
CA ASN A 39 13.46 -14.30 0.36
C ASN A 39 13.21 -15.57 -0.44
N PHE A 40 12.63 -15.44 -1.63
CA PHE A 40 12.49 -16.56 -2.56
C PHE A 40 12.83 -16.12 -3.98
N LYS A 41 13.37 -17.05 -4.78
CA LYS A 41 13.70 -16.80 -6.19
C LYS A 41 12.65 -17.46 -7.07
N LEU A 42 12.08 -16.68 -7.98
CA LEU A 42 11.14 -17.16 -8.98
C LEU A 42 11.54 -16.60 -10.34
N ILE A 43 11.67 -17.47 -11.35
CA ILE A 43 11.98 -17.11 -12.75
C ILE A 43 13.17 -16.12 -12.84
N GLY A 44 14.28 -16.47 -12.17
CA GLY A 44 15.50 -15.64 -12.16
C GLY A 44 15.43 -14.33 -11.36
N GLN A 45 14.27 -13.97 -10.81
CA GLN A 45 14.07 -12.76 -10.01
C GLN A 45 13.97 -13.12 -8.52
N SER A 46 14.68 -12.38 -7.66
CA SER A 46 14.60 -12.53 -6.21
C SER A 46 13.51 -11.63 -5.65
N PHE A 47 12.60 -12.21 -4.87
CA PHE A 47 11.55 -11.52 -4.15
C PHE A 47 11.89 -11.47 -2.67
N VAL A 48 11.60 -10.33 -2.03
CA VAL A 48 11.77 -10.12 -0.59
C VAL A 48 10.43 -9.68 -0.03
N ILE A 49 9.86 -10.49 0.87
CA ILE A 49 8.60 -10.16 1.56
C ILE A 49 8.91 -9.49 2.89
N LEU A 50 8.34 -8.30 3.08
CA LEU A 50 8.44 -7.51 4.30
C LEU A 50 7.10 -7.58 5.04
N ASN A 51 7.13 -7.99 6.31
CA ASN A 51 5.93 -8.05 7.14
C ASN A 51 5.92 -7.04 8.31
N ASP A 52 6.95 -6.19 8.40
CA ASP A 52 6.95 -5.10 9.37
C ASP A 52 6.25 -3.86 8.80
N ARG A 53 5.23 -3.37 9.51
CA ARG A 53 4.44 -2.20 9.13
C ARG A 53 5.28 -0.92 9.09
N VAL A 54 6.24 -0.77 10.01
CA VAL A 54 7.06 0.44 10.10
C VAL A 54 8.00 0.51 8.89
N ILE A 55 8.71 -0.58 8.63
CA ILE A 55 9.64 -0.70 7.50
C ILE A 55 8.88 -0.60 6.17
N ALA A 56 7.71 -1.23 6.06
CA ALA A 56 6.87 -1.13 4.85
C ALA A 56 6.41 0.31 4.59
N ALA A 57 5.99 1.05 5.62
CA ALA A 57 5.58 2.45 5.47
C ALA A 57 6.76 3.35 5.09
N GLU A 58 7.94 3.16 5.70
CA GLU A 58 9.14 3.92 5.36
C GLU A 58 9.57 3.68 3.91
N LEU A 59 9.55 2.43 3.45
CA LEU A 59 9.90 2.08 2.08
C LEU A 59 8.89 2.59 1.06
N LEU A 60 7.59 2.54 1.37
CA LEU A 60 6.53 3.04 0.50
C LEU A 60 6.59 4.57 0.34
N ASN A 61 7.00 5.29 1.39
CA ASN A 61 7.15 6.74 1.36
C ASN A 61 8.42 7.20 0.62
N LYS A 62 9.44 6.35 0.51
CA LYS A 62 10.65 6.63 -0.28
C LYS A 62 10.34 6.50 -1.77
N LYS A 63 10.43 7.62 -2.50
CA LYS A 63 10.12 7.74 -3.95
C LYS A 63 10.88 6.78 -4.88
N VAL A 64 11.94 6.12 -4.42
CA VAL A 64 12.86 5.32 -5.24
C VAL A 64 12.43 3.85 -5.34
N ASN A 65 11.63 3.34 -4.40
CA ASN A 65 11.42 1.89 -4.22
C ASN A 65 10.11 1.36 -4.82
N ALA A 66 9.34 2.20 -5.51
CA ALA A 66 7.98 1.88 -5.97
C ALA A 66 7.84 1.76 -7.50
N ASP A 67 8.92 1.43 -8.22
CA ASP A 67 8.80 1.07 -9.65
C ASP A 67 8.44 -0.42 -9.78
N ARG A 68 7.58 -0.72 -10.77
CA ARG A 68 7.18 -2.11 -11.05
C ARG A 68 8.28 -2.78 -11.89
N PRO A 69 8.62 -4.06 -11.62
CA PRO A 69 9.54 -4.79 -12.48
C PRO A 69 8.97 -4.89 -13.90
N LEU A 70 9.85 -5.01 -14.90
CA LEU A 70 9.43 -5.08 -16.29
C LEU A 70 8.64 -6.37 -16.53
N LEU A 71 7.34 -6.21 -16.82
CA LEU A 71 6.44 -7.30 -17.12
C LEU A 71 6.56 -7.64 -18.61
N HIS A 72 7.52 -8.49 -18.98
CA HIS A 72 7.78 -8.87 -20.37
C HIS A 72 6.52 -9.39 -21.08
N MET A 73 5.69 -10.16 -20.37
CA MET A 73 4.41 -10.64 -20.90
C MET A 73 3.42 -9.51 -21.19
N ALA A 74 3.43 -8.42 -20.42
CA ALA A 74 2.59 -7.26 -20.69
C ALA A 74 3.05 -6.51 -21.95
N ASN A 75 4.36 -6.51 -22.22
CA ASN A 75 4.88 -5.92 -23.46
C ASN A 75 4.49 -6.74 -24.68
N LEU A 76 4.61 -8.07 -24.59
CA LEU A 76 4.23 -8.97 -25.68
C LEU A 76 2.72 -8.99 -25.96
N SER A 77 1.88 -8.82 -24.92
CA SER A 77 0.43 -8.77 -25.07
C SER A 77 -0.12 -7.38 -25.45
N GLY A 78 0.74 -6.36 -25.57
CA GLY A 78 0.34 -4.97 -25.83
C GLY A 78 -0.24 -4.22 -24.61
N TRP A 79 -0.16 -4.80 -23.42
CA TRP A 79 -0.61 -4.23 -22.15
C TRP A 79 0.40 -3.27 -21.49
N GLU A 80 1.56 -3.04 -22.11
CA GLU A 80 2.61 -2.14 -21.62
C GLU A 80 2.10 -0.71 -21.36
N SER A 81 1.18 -0.22 -22.19
CA SER A 81 0.67 1.15 -22.11
C SER A 81 -0.38 1.38 -21.03
N VAL A 82 -0.90 0.33 -20.39
CA VAL A 82 -1.93 0.45 -19.36
C VAL A 82 -1.31 1.03 -18.08
N LEU A 83 -2.04 1.88 -17.36
CA LEU A 83 -1.54 2.54 -16.14
C LEU A 83 -0.95 1.55 -15.12
N SER A 84 -1.52 0.35 -15.01
CA SER A 84 -1.06 -0.71 -14.10
C SER A 84 0.31 -1.30 -14.47
N SER A 85 0.66 -1.25 -15.76
CA SER A 85 1.88 -1.83 -16.34
C SER A 85 2.92 -0.75 -16.64
N ALA A 86 2.51 0.51 -16.72
CA ALA A 86 3.39 1.63 -17.01
C ALA A 86 4.40 1.85 -15.88
N ARG A 87 5.69 1.93 -16.26
CA ARG A 87 6.80 2.23 -15.35
C ARG A 87 6.68 3.63 -14.77
N TYR A 88 7.25 3.82 -13.57
CA TYR A 88 7.28 5.11 -12.92
C TYR A 88 8.04 6.12 -13.79
N GLY A 89 7.34 7.18 -14.21
CA GLY A 89 7.87 8.18 -15.14
C GLY A 89 6.87 9.29 -15.43
N SER A 90 7.20 10.18 -16.36
CA SER A 90 6.31 11.28 -16.78
C SER A 90 4.96 10.76 -17.28
N ARG A 91 4.96 9.68 -18.06
CA ARG A 91 3.75 9.02 -18.59
C ARG A 91 2.84 8.50 -17.48
N PHE A 92 3.38 7.74 -16.52
CA PHE A 92 2.61 7.23 -15.38
C PHE A 92 2.01 8.38 -14.54
N ARG A 93 2.79 9.44 -14.29
CA ARG A 93 2.31 10.63 -13.57
C ARG A 93 1.19 11.33 -14.34
N ALA A 94 1.31 11.44 -15.66
CA ALA A 94 0.27 12.04 -16.51
C ALA A 94 -1.02 11.22 -16.48
N TYR A 95 -0.95 9.90 -16.67
CA TYR A 95 -2.11 9.02 -16.58
C TYR A 95 -2.76 9.07 -15.19
N ARG A 96 -1.96 9.01 -14.11
CA ARG A 96 -2.48 9.13 -12.76
C ARG A 96 -3.16 10.49 -12.53
N LYS A 97 -2.63 11.58 -13.08
CA LYS A 97 -3.25 12.91 -13.01
C LYS A 97 -4.60 12.92 -13.72
N LEU A 98 -4.69 12.36 -14.93
CA LEU A 98 -5.94 12.28 -15.69
C LEU A 98 -6.99 11.42 -14.96
N ILE A 99 -6.61 10.26 -14.43
CA ILE A 99 -7.55 9.40 -13.68
C ILE A 99 -7.97 10.06 -12.37
N ALA A 100 -7.04 10.70 -11.66
CA ALA A 100 -7.36 11.44 -10.44
C ALA A 100 -8.32 12.61 -10.70
N GLN A 101 -8.38 13.19 -11.90
CA GLN A 101 -9.39 14.18 -12.24
C GLN A 101 -10.81 13.60 -12.29
N VAL A 102 -10.97 12.31 -12.51
CA VAL A 102 -12.27 11.63 -12.57
C VAL A 102 -12.62 11.02 -11.21
N ILE A 103 -11.71 10.21 -10.66
CA ILE A 103 -11.97 9.37 -9.47
C ILE A 103 -11.40 9.98 -8.18
N GLY A 104 -10.52 10.99 -8.29
CA GLY A 104 -9.79 11.53 -7.13
C GLY A 104 -10.58 12.53 -6.26
N ASN A 105 -11.76 12.99 -6.71
CA ASN A 105 -12.62 13.86 -5.92
C ASN A 105 -13.92 13.15 -5.57
N ARG A 106 -14.28 13.17 -4.29
CA ARG A 106 -15.52 12.60 -3.76
C ARG A 106 -16.76 13.15 -4.48
N THR A 107 -16.81 14.46 -4.74
CA THR A 107 -17.96 15.08 -5.42
C THR A 107 -18.11 14.63 -6.88
N LYS A 108 -17.01 14.28 -7.55
CA LYS A 108 -17.06 13.72 -8.91
C LYS A 108 -17.48 12.25 -8.90
N MET A 109 -17.09 11.52 -7.85
CA MET A 109 -17.49 10.13 -7.64
C MET A 109 -18.98 9.99 -7.33
N GLU A 110 -19.57 10.95 -6.62
CA GLU A 110 -21.01 10.96 -6.29
C GLU A 110 -21.90 10.93 -7.55
N ASN A 111 -21.46 11.55 -8.66
CA ASN A 111 -22.18 11.49 -9.94
C ASN A 111 -22.29 10.07 -10.53
N PHE A 112 -21.41 9.15 -10.14
CA PHE A 112 -21.45 7.76 -10.58
C PHE A 112 -22.28 6.86 -9.67
N TYR A 113 -22.68 7.32 -8.48
CA TYR A 113 -23.44 6.51 -7.52
C TYR A 113 -24.76 5.98 -8.10
N PRO A 114 -25.60 6.78 -8.79
CA PRO A 114 -26.85 6.25 -9.35
C PRO A 114 -26.61 5.11 -10.35
N THR A 115 -25.55 5.20 -11.16
CA THR A 115 -25.19 4.14 -12.11
C THR A 115 -24.70 2.88 -11.41
N LEU A 116 -23.85 3.04 -10.39
CA LEU A 116 -23.34 1.92 -9.60
C LEU A 116 -24.47 1.22 -8.82
N GLU A 117 -25.37 1.99 -8.21
CA GLU A 117 -26.54 1.47 -7.50
C GLU A 117 -27.50 0.75 -8.46
N TYR A 118 -27.70 1.29 -9.66
CA TYR A 118 -28.50 0.61 -10.69
C TYR A 118 -27.89 -0.74 -11.10
N GLN A 119 -26.58 -0.78 -11.36
CA GLN A 119 -25.89 -2.02 -11.72
C GLN A 119 -25.88 -3.02 -10.56
N ALA A 120 -25.67 -2.55 -9.33
CA ALA A 120 -25.75 -3.37 -8.13
C ALA A 120 -27.15 -3.97 -7.95
N ASN A 121 -28.21 -3.17 -8.11
CA ASN A 121 -29.58 -3.66 -8.05
C ASN A 121 -29.89 -4.69 -9.14
N MET A 122 -29.43 -4.45 -10.38
CA MET A 122 -29.56 -5.41 -11.47
C MET A 122 -28.83 -6.72 -11.17
N PHE A 123 -27.61 -6.63 -10.64
CA PHE A 123 -26.83 -7.79 -10.22
C PHE A 123 -27.55 -8.58 -9.13
N LEU A 124 -28.02 -7.92 -8.07
CA LEU A 124 -28.75 -8.56 -6.97
C LEU A 124 -30.04 -9.23 -7.44
N LYS A 125 -30.80 -8.60 -8.34
CA LYS A 125 -32.00 -9.21 -8.94
C LYS A 125 -31.67 -10.48 -9.72
N ARG A 126 -30.57 -10.48 -10.49
CA ARG A 126 -30.11 -11.65 -11.26
C ARG A 126 -29.67 -12.79 -10.33
N VAL A 127 -28.92 -12.47 -9.28
CA VAL A 127 -28.49 -13.44 -8.27
C VAL A 127 -29.71 -14.03 -7.56
N LEU A 128 -30.68 -13.21 -7.16
CA LEU A 128 -31.92 -13.69 -6.52
C LEU A 128 -32.77 -14.55 -7.45
N SER A 129 -32.80 -14.25 -8.75
CA SER A 129 -33.56 -15.04 -9.73
C SER A 129 -32.94 -16.39 -10.06
N ASN A 130 -31.62 -16.56 -9.91
CA ASN A 130 -30.89 -17.79 -10.18
C ASN A 130 -29.81 -18.05 -9.11
N PRO A 131 -30.21 -18.38 -7.87
CA PRO A 131 -29.27 -18.60 -6.78
C PRO A 131 -28.34 -19.81 -7.03
N GLU A 132 -28.83 -20.84 -7.71
CA GLU A 132 -28.05 -22.06 -8.02
C GLU A 132 -26.95 -21.84 -9.07
N GLY A 133 -27.04 -20.77 -9.88
CA GLY A 133 -26.00 -20.39 -10.83
C GLY A 133 -24.81 -19.66 -10.18
N PHE A 134 -24.97 -19.20 -8.94
CA PHE A 134 -23.90 -18.56 -8.17
C PHE A 134 -23.10 -19.57 -7.33
N ASP A 135 -23.69 -20.73 -7.02
CA ASP A 135 -23.07 -21.75 -6.16
C ASP A 135 -22.06 -22.66 -6.89
N MET A 136 -21.84 -22.45 -8.19
CA MET A 136 -20.91 -23.26 -8.99
C MET A 136 -19.48 -22.70 -9.00
N VAL A 137 -18.88 -22.62 -7.83
CA VAL A 137 -17.41 -22.80 -7.66
C VAL A 137 -17.11 -23.81 -6.52
N GLY A 138 -18.12 -24.35 -5.82
CA GLY A 138 -17.93 -25.19 -4.62
C GLY A 138 -18.42 -26.64 -4.69
N ALA A 139 -18.98 -27.10 -5.80
CA ALA A 139 -19.44 -28.50 -5.94
C ALA A 139 -18.81 -29.14 -7.18
N ASN A 140 -17.84 -30.03 -6.95
CA ASN A 140 -17.06 -30.81 -7.92
C ASN A 140 -15.83 -30.13 -8.53
N LEU A 141 -14.78 -29.97 -7.71
CA LEU A 141 -13.41 -30.39 -8.03
C LEU A 141 -12.74 -30.92 -6.75
#